data_AF-A0A530AI96-F1
#
_entry.id   AF-A0A530AI96-F1
#
_cell.length_a   1.000
_cell.length_b   1.000
_cell.length_c   1.000
_cell.angle_alpha   90.00
_cell.angle_beta   90.00
_cell.angle_gamma   90.00
#
_symmetry.space_group_name_H-M   'P 1'
#
loop_
_entity.id
_entity.type
_entity.pdbx_description
1 polymer ?
#
loop_
_entity_poly.entity_id
_entity_poly.type
_entity_poly.pdbx_seq_one_letter_code
_entity_poly.pdbx_strand_id
1 'polypeptide(L)'
;MPKTEAELNEFLADLGISVSTVRHPPLFTVADSQSLRGEIPGGHTKNLFLKDKKDNFFLVTVGEEAVVDLKQIHHLIGAASRVSFGKPEMLMELLGVIPGAVTVFGLINDREGRVKVV
;
A
#
# COMPACT_ATOMS: atom_id res chain seq x y z
N MET A 1 7.93 -14.11 -8.72
CA MET A 1 7.31 -13.09 -9.59
C MET A 1 6.15 -12.48 -8.82
N PRO A 2 5.90 -11.17 -8.97
CA PRO A 2 4.72 -10.53 -8.40
C PRO A 2 3.43 -11.19 -8.88
N LYS A 3 2.45 -11.29 -7.98
CA LYS A 3 1.10 -11.75 -8.29
C LYS A 3 0.40 -10.78 -9.23
N THR A 4 -0.33 -11.36 -10.18
CA THR A 4 -1.21 -10.62 -11.08
C THR A 4 -2.51 -10.22 -10.36
N GLU A 5 -3.24 -9.28 -10.94
CA GLU A 5 -4.56 -8.91 -10.44
C GLU A 5 -5.55 -10.09 -10.46
N ALA A 6 -5.48 -10.96 -11.47
CA ALA A 6 -6.34 -12.14 -11.55
C ALA A 6 -6.10 -13.09 -10.36
N GLU A 7 -4.84 -13.35 -10.03
CA GLU A 7 -4.47 -14.18 -8.87
C GLU A 7 -4.87 -13.53 -7.53
N LEU A 8 -4.84 -12.18 -7.44
CA LEU A 8 -5.34 -11.47 -6.25
C LEU A 8 -6.85 -11.65 -6.11
N ASN A 9 -7.60 -11.48 -7.19
CA ASN A 9 -9.06 -11.62 -7.16
C ASN A 9 -9.48 -13.06 -6.82
N GLU A 10 -8.78 -14.05 -7.37
CA GLU A 10 -8.99 -15.47 -7.03
C GLU A 10 -8.71 -15.73 -5.54
N PHE A 11 -7.57 -15.24 -5.03
CA PHE A 11 -7.24 -15.36 -3.60
C PHE A 11 -8.29 -14.74 -2.69
N LEU A 12 -8.82 -13.57 -3.03
CA LEU A 12 -9.89 -12.92 -2.26
C LEU A 12 -11.21 -13.71 -2.34
N ALA A 13 -11.54 -14.26 -3.52
CA ALA A 13 -12.71 -15.10 -3.70
C ALA A 13 -12.63 -16.40 -2.87
N ASP A 14 -11.46 -17.04 -2.82
CA ASP A 14 -11.20 -18.23 -2.00
C ASP A 14 -11.37 -17.96 -0.50
N LEU A 15 -11.09 -16.73 -0.06
CA LEU A 15 -11.34 -16.26 1.30
C LEU A 15 -12.81 -15.84 1.54
N GLY A 16 -13.66 -15.86 0.51
CA GLY A 16 -15.06 -15.41 0.59
C GLY A 16 -15.21 -13.89 0.63
N ILE A 17 -14.19 -13.12 0.23
CA ILE A 17 -14.21 -11.66 0.21
C ILE A 17 -14.76 -11.19 -1.14
N SER A 18 -15.95 -10.58 -1.11
CA SER A 18 -16.56 -9.99 -2.31
C SER A 18 -15.86 -8.68 -2.69
N VAL A 19 -15.51 -8.53 -3.96
CA VAL A 19 -14.85 -7.33 -4.50
C VAL A 19 -15.55 -6.80 -5.73
N SER A 20 -15.47 -5.48 -5.94
CA SER A 20 -15.88 -4.79 -7.16
C SER A 20 -14.74 -3.94 -7.67
N THR A 21 -14.35 -4.12 -8.93
CA THR A 21 -13.25 -3.38 -9.55
C THR A 21 -13.78 -2.41 -10.60
N VAL A 22 -13.49 -1.11 -10.43
CA VAL A 22 -13.76 -0.09 -11.46
C VAL A 22 -12.55 0.03 -12.37
N ARG A 23 -12.75 -0.14 -13.68
CA ARG A 23 -11.70 0.00 -14.70
C ARG A 23 -11.64 1.43 -15.18
N HIS A 24 -10.44 2.01 -15.15
CA HIS A 24 -10.18 3.36 -15.63
C HIS A 24 -8.78 3.46 -16.25
N PRO A 25 -8.53 4.44 -17.13
CA PRO A 25 -7.17 4.77 -17.57
C PRO A 25 -6.30 5.21 -16.38
N PRO A 26 -4.97 5.03 -16.44
CA PRO A 26 -4.07 5.59 -15.43
C PRO A 26 -4.28 7.09 -15.27
N LEU A 27 -4.39 7.53 -14.01
CA LEU A 27 -4.57 8.94 -13.66
C LEU A 27 -3.24 9.47 -13.11
N PHE A 28 -2.80 10.60 -13.63
CA PHE A 28 -1.49 11.19 -13.28
C PHE A 28 -1.61 12.50 -12.52
N THR A 29 -2.77 13.15 -12.57
CA THR A 29 -3.02 14.39 -11.82
C THR A 29 -3.86 14.11 -10.59
N VAL A 30 -3.65 14.95 -9.56
CA VAL A 30 -4.44 14.90 -8.32
C VAL A 30 -5.92 15.16 -8.62
N ALA A 31 -6.21 16.11 -9.51
CA ALA A 31 -7.58 16.48 -9.88
C ALA A 31 -8.32 15.32 -10.56
N ASP A 32 -7.69 14.66 -11.54
CA ASP A 32 -8.29 13.51 -12.22
C ASP A 32 -8.57 12.37 -11.23
N SER A 33 -7.59 12.11 -10.35
CA SER A 33 -7.71 11.09 -9.30
C SER A 33 -8.85 11.41 -8.34
N GLN A 34 -9.01 12.66 -7.91
CA GLN A 34 -10.12 13.08 -7.04
C GLN A 34 -11.48 12.97 -7.74
N SER A 35 -11.57 13.35 -9.02
CA SER A 35 -12.82 13.27 -9.77
C SER A 35 -13.34 11.84 -9.88
N LEU A 36 -12.48 10.89 -10.26
CA LEU A 36 -12.87 9.49 -10.37
C LEU A 36 -13.26 8.89 -9.00
N ARG A 37 -12.52 9.24 -7.94
CA ARG A 37 -12.80 8.73 -6.59
C ARG A 37 -14.17 9.16 -6.06
N GLY A 38 -14.66 10.34 -6.46
CA GLY A 38 -15.99 10.82 -6.10
C GLY A 38 -17.12 9.90 -6.57
N GLU A 39 -16.88 9.06 -7.57
CA GLU A 39 -17.85 8.09 -8.10
C GLU A 39 -17.79 6.73 -7.37
N ILE A 40 -16.69 6.42 -6.68
CA ILE A 40 -16.48 5.15 -5.99
C ILE A 40 -16.80 5.34 -4.50
N PRO A 41 -17.90 4.75 -3.99
CA PRO A 41 -18.29 4.91 -2.60
C PRO A 41 -17.28 4.22 -1.66
N GLY A 42 -17.13 4.78 -0.45
CA GLY A 42 -16.29 4.22 0.60
C GLY A 42 -15.01 5.01 0.89
N GLY A 43 -14.18 4.47 1.78
CA GLY A 43 -12.91 5.07 2.16
C GLY A 43 -11.82 4.78 1.14
N HIS A 44 -11.23 5.83 0.59
CA HIS A 44 -10.04 5.72 -0.27
C HIS A 44 -8.78 5.71 0.59
N THR A 45 -7.83 4.84 0.25
CA THR A 45 -6.58 4.69 1.02
C THR A 45 -5.37 5.13 0.23
N LYS A 46 -4.39 5.70 0.93
CA LYS A 46 -3.01 5.79 0.45
C LYS A 46 -2.08 4.97 1.33
N ASN A 47 -0.96 4.57 0.75
CA ASN A 47 -0.04 3.62 1.35
C ASN A 47 1.37 4.22 1.41
N LEU A 48 1.96 4.24 2.60
CA LEU A 48 3.33 4.68 2.80
C LEU A 48 4.20 3.46 3.11
N PHE A 49 5.08 3.11 2.16
CA PHE A 49 6.08 2.08 2.37
C PHE A 49 7.31 2.68 3.04
N LEU A 50 7.49 2.36 4.31
CA LEU A 50 8.47 2.97 5.21
C LEU A 50 9.45 1.91 5.74
N LYS A 51 10.62 2.36 6.16
CA LYS A 51 11.58 1.54 6.89
C LYS A 51 12.23 2.33 8.03
N ASP A 52 12.74 1.62 9.02
CA ASP A 52 13.63 2.21 10.02
C ASP A 52 15.12 1.98 9.68
N LYS A 53 16.01 2.33 10.62
CA LYS A 53 17.47 2.16 10.45
C LYS A 53 17.96 0.72 10.54
N LYS A 54 17.13 -0.20 11.02
CA LYS A 54 17.42 -1.64 11.13
C LYS A 54 16.84 -2.44 9.96
N ASP A 55 16.31 -1.74 8.95
CA ASP A 55 15.61 -2.35 7.81
C ASP A 55 14.40 -3.19 8.22
N ASN A 56 13.71 -2.79 9.29
CA ASN A 56 12.33 -3.22 9.51
C ASN A 56 11.42 -2.43 8.56
N PHE A 57 10.56 -3.13 7.81
CA PHE A 57 9.67 -2.51 6.83
C PHE A 57 8.25 -2.41 7.34
N PHE A 58 7.58 -1.32 6.99
CA PHE A 58 6.22 -1.01 7.38
C PHE A 58 5.42 -0.57 6.16
N LEU A 59 4.19 -1.06 6.05
CA LEU A 59 3.20 -0.55 5.10
C LEU A 59 2.10 0.14 5.89
N VAL A 60 2.18 1.46 5.97
CA VAL A 60 1.21 2.28 6.70
C VAL A 60 0.06 2.63 5.74
N THR A 61 -1.11 2.07 5.99
CA THR A 61 -2.33 2.28 5.20
C THR A 61 -3.24 3.24 5.93
N VAL A 62 -3.49 4.40 5.33
CA VAL A 62 -4.34 5.44 5.94
C VAL A 62 -5.36 5.94 4.93
N GLY A 63 -6.40 6.63 5.41
CA GLY A 63 -7.30 7.36 4.54
C GLY A 63 -6.54 8.37 3.67
N GLU A 64 -7.01 8.60 2.45
CA GLU A 64 -6.37 9.48 1.45
C GLU A 64 -6.01 10.86 2.02
N GLU A 65 -6.92 11.46 2.77
CA GLU A 65 -6.76 12.81 3.34
C GLU A 65 -6.00 12.82 4.69
N ALA A 66 -5.64 11.65 5.23
CA ALA A 66 -4.93 11.57 6.50
C ALA A 66 -3.51 12.14 6.36
N VAL A 67 -3.10 12.93 7.36
CA VAL A 67 -1.74 13.48 7.44
C VAL A 67 -0.92 12.63 8.40
N VAL A 68 0.22 12.13 7.92
CA VAL A 68 1.13 11.30 8.71
C VAL A 68 2.39 12.09 9.05
N ASP A 69 2.64 12.31 10.34
CA ASP A 69 3.91 12.90 10.78
C ASP A 69 5.02 11.85 10.83
N LEU A 70 5.83 11.81 9.76
CA LEU A 70 6.98 10.91 9.64
C LEU A 70 8.07 11.14 10.69
N LYS A 71 8.08 12.28 11.39
CA LYS A 71 9.00 12.51 12.51
C LYS A 71 8.59 11.70 13.73
N GLN A 72 7.29 11.52 13.96
CA GLN A 72 6.74 10.99 15.21
C GLN A 72 6.17 9.57 15.08
N ILE A 73 5.72 9.16 13.89
CA ILE A 73 4.99 7.90 13.69
C ILE A 73 5.75 6.65 14.19
N HIS A 74 7.08 6.68 14.19
CA HIS A 74 7.90 5.57 14.67
C HIS A 74 7.59 5.14 16.11
N HIS A 75 7.17 6.07 16.98
CA HIS A 75 6.74 5.77 18.34
C HIS A 75 5.40 5.01 18.39
N LEU A 76 4.51 5.27 17.44
CA LEU A 76 3.18 4.63 17.38
C LEU A 76 3.25 3.23 16.78
N ILE A 77 4.07 3.05 15.74
CA ILE A 77 4.14 1.79 15.00
C ILE A 77 5.16 0.80 15.57
N GLY A 78 5.91 1.22 16.60
CA GLY A 78 6.95 0.42 17.26
C GLY A 78 8.20 0.25 16.40
N ALA A 79 8.57 1.24 15.60
CA ALA A 79 9.79 1.21 14.79
C ALA A 79 11.03 1.52 15.65
N ALA A 80 12.18 0.93 15.31
CA ALA A 80 13.41 1.06 16.10
C ALA A 80 14.10 2.43 15.98
N SER A 81 13.64 3.27 15.06
CA SER A 81 14.07 4.66 14.88
C SER A 81 13.04 5.44 14.09
N ARG A 82 13.26 6.76 13.96
CA ARG A 82 12.59 7.55 12.92
C ARG A 82 12.66 6.83 11.57
N VAL A 83 11.54 6.86 10.87
CA VAL A 83 11.35 6.15 9.60
C VAL A 83 11.69 7.02 8.40
N SER A 84 12.04 6.38 7.31
CA SER A 84 12.19 6.97 5.98
C SER A 84 11.40 6.14 4.96
N PHE A 85 11.16 6.67 3.76
CA PHE A 85 10.60 5.86 2.68
C PHE A 85 11.53 4.70 2.32
N GLY A 86 10.94 3.54 2.07
CA GLY A 86 11.64 2.39 1.51
C GLY A 86 12.06 2.69 0.06
N LYS A 87 13.15 2.06 -0.38
CA LYS A 87 13.62 2.24 -1.76
C LYS A 87 12.75 1.46 -2.75
N PRO A 88 12.65 1.88 -4.03
CA PRO A 88 11.87 1.19 -5.05
C PRO A 88 12.25 -0.29 -5.23
N GLU A 89 13.53 -0.64 -5.07
CA GLU A 89 14.00 -2.02 -5.21
C GLU A 89 13.38 -2.92 -4.14
N MET A 90 13.33 -2.45 -2.88
CA MET A 90 12.71 -3.17 -1.78
C MET A 90 11.19 -3.22 -1.90
N LEU A 91 10.58 -2.18 -2.48
CA LEU A 91 9.13 -2.17 -2.75
C LEU A 91 8.75 -3.26 -3.76
N MET A 92 9.53 -3.41 -4.83
CA MET A 92 9.35 -4.49 -5.80
C MET A 92 9.67 -5.86 -5.19
N GLU A 93 10.75 -5.98 -4.43
CA GLU A 93 11.15 -7.23 -3.77
C GLU A 93 10.07 -7.73 -2.80
N LEU A 94 9.56 -6.87 -1.92
CA LEU A 94 8.67 -7.28 -0.84
C LEU A 94 7.19 -7.24 -1.23
N LEU A 95 6.77 -6.24 -2.03
CA LEU A 95 5.35 -6.02 -2.34
C LEU A 95 5.02 -6.21 -3.81
N GLY A 96 6.01 -6.39 -4.69
CA GLY A 96 5.78 -6.63 -6.11
C GLY A 96 5.20 -5.45 -6.88
N VAL A 97 5.37 -4.22 -6.36
CA VAL A 97 4.80 -2.99 -6.94
C VAL A 97 5.87 -1.92 -7.14
N ILE A 98 5.56 -0.93 -7.97
CA ILE A 98 6.43 0.21 -8.27
C ILE A 98 5.94 1.49 -7.57
N PRO A 99 6.80 2.52 -7.43
CA PRO A 99 6.35 3.84 -6.99
C PRO A 99 5.18 4.36 -7.83
N GLY A 100 4.17 4.93 -7.17
CA GLY A 100 2.92 5.36 -7.81
C GLY A 100 1.84 4.28 -7.91
N ALA A 101 2.17 3.00 -7.67
CA ALA A 101 1.23 1.88 -7.66
C ALA A 101 1.18 1.15 -6.30
N VAL A 102 1.55 1.84 -5.21
CA VAL A 102 1.61 1.25 -3.87
C VAL A 102 0.20 0.97 -3.35
N THR A 103 -0.06 -0.28 -3.01
CA THR A 103 -1.36 -0.76 -2.52
C THR A 103 -1.19 -1.73 -1.36
N VAL A 104 -2.13 -1.71 -0.41
CA VAL A 104 -2.19 -2.70 0.68
C VAL A 104 -2.27 -4.13 0.16
N PHE A 105 -2.89 -4.34 -1.01
CA PHE A 105 -2.98 -5.66 -1.63
C PHE A 105 -1.62 -6.24 -2.06
N GLY A 106 -0.56 -5.42 -2.14
CA GLY A 106 0.79 -5.88 -2.44
C GLY A 106 1.34 -6.90 -1.43
N LEU A 107 0.76 -6.96 -0.23
CA LEU A 107 1.11 -7.93 0.81
C LEU A 107 0.92 -9.40 0.38
N ILE A 108 0.09 -9.67 -0.63
CA ILE A 108 -0.02 -11.02 -1.22
C ILE A 108 1.35 -11.54 -1.73
N ASN A 109 2.29 -10.62 -2.00
CA ASN A 109 3.66 -10.94 -2.42
C ASN A 109 4.64 -11.13 -1.25
N ASP A 110 4.33 -10.64 -0.05
CA ASP A 110 5.21 -10.72 1.14
C ASP A 110 5.04 -12.05 1.88
N ARG A 111 5.52 -13.14 1.25
CA ARG A 111 5.35 -14.50 1.78
C ARG A 111 6.17 -14.80 3.03
N GLU A 112 7.21 -14.01 3.28
CA GLU A 112 8.10 -14.15 4.43
C GLU A 112 7.66 -13.28 5.62
N GLY A 113 6.59 -12.49 5.47
CA GLY A 113 6.06 -11.62 6.53
C GLY A 113 7.07 -10.53 6.95
N ARG A 114 7.84 -10.00 6.00
CA ARG A 114 8.89 -9.00 6.24
C ARG A 114 8.34 -7.58 6.38
N VAL A 115 7.09 -7.34 5.97
CA VAL A 115 6.45 -6.03 6.01
C VAL A 115 5.35 -6.03 7.07
N LYS A 116 5.52 -5.17 8.09
CA LYS A 116 4.47 -4.96 9.09
C LYS A 116 3.40 -4.03 8.55
N VAL A 117 2.15 -4.50 8.52
CA VAL A 117 0.98 -3.67 8.19
C VAL A 117 0.58 -2.83 9.39
N VAL A 118 0.28 -1.55 9.13
CA VAL A 118 -0.20 -0.58 10.12
C VAL A 118 -1.39 0.16 9.56
#